data_AF-A0A497IAD0-F1
#
_entry.id   AF-A0A497IAD0-F1
#
_cell.length_a   1.000
_cell.length_b   1.000
_cell.length_c   1.000
_cell.angle_alpha   90.00
_cell.angle_beta   90.00
_cell.angle_gamma   90.00
#
_symmetry.space_group_name_H-M   'P 1'
#
loop_
_entity.id
_entity.type
_entity.pdbx_description
1 polymer ?
#
loop_
_entity_poly.entity_id
_entity_poly.type
_entity_poly.pdbx_seq_one_letter_code
_entity_poly.pdbx_strand_id
1 'polypeptide(L)'
;MTRSYSPQYCLFSKDEEKITVLFEIDPWRLEKIEEFREGKDMWLRMDLCVCEVDRNGLVKRPEWVTVCRNQTGGNTIKVAKSDWVEKILPKLELRRIRLIEVPVFEVPDEFKEVSECIEGAWKSYLRGDYDDVVIDYKKCLIMLSDIVRKSGYKKIGEKDEEKRMLRNRRSYSRSMNG
;
A
#
# COMPACT_ATOMS: atom_id res chain seq x y z
N MET A 1 -4.76 -26.79 24.41
CA MET A 1 -3.71 -27.41 23.57
C MET A 1 -2.39 -26.73 23.85
N THR A 2 -1.57 -27.33 24.69
CA THR A 2 -0.24 -26.84 25.10
C THR A 2 0.74 -27.14 23.98
N ARG A 3 1.14 -26.12 23.19
CA ARG A 3 2.25 -26.27 22.24
C ARG A 3 3.54 -26.38 23.05
N SER A 4 4.10 -27.58 23.07
CA SER A 4 5.47 -27.85 23.52
C SER A 4 6.43 -27.13 22.59
N TYR A 5 6.85 -25.92 22.96
CA TYR A 5 8.01 -25.31 22.34
C TYR A 5 9.24 -25.94 22.97
N SER A 6 9.85 -26.89 22.26
CA SER A 6 11.18 -27.39 22.62
C SER A 6 12.13 -26.18 22.61
N PRO A 7 12.77 -25.83 23.73
CA PRO A 7 13.72 -24.74 23.75
C PRO A 7 14.85 -25.05 22.78
N GLN A 8 15.01 -24.20 21.76
CA GLN A 8 16.13 -24.28 20.83
C GLN A 8 17.33 -23.61 21.50
N TYR A 9 18.28 -24.42 21.95
CA TYR A 9 19.53 -23.92 22.51
C TYR A 9 20.54 -23.75 21.37
N CYS A 10 21.16 -22.58 21.30
CA CYS A 10 22.31 -22.34 20.43
C CYS A 10 23.55 -22.21 21.32
N LEU A 11 24.57 -23.03 21.07
CA LEU A 11 25.86 -22.98 21.77
C LEU A 11 26.83 -22.17 20.91
N PHE A 12 27.47 -21.16 21.51
CA PHE A 12 28.37 -20.23 20.82
C PHE A 12 29.76 -20.25 21.45
N SER A 13 30.79 -19.97 20.64
CA SER A 13 32.20 -20.13 21.05
C SER A 13 33.09 -18.91 20.78
N LYS A 14 32.63 -17.80 20.16
CA LYS A 14 33.48 -16.64 19.85
C LYS A 14 32.79 -15.27 19.88
N ASP A 15 33.63 -14.22 19.97
CA ASP A 15 33.31 -12.86 20.42
C ASP A 15 32.43 -11.99 19.48
N GLU A 16 32.21 -12.36 18.21
CA GLU A 16 31.21 -11.69 17.36
C GLU A 16 30.52 -12.69 16.43
N GLU A 17 29.41 -13.26 16.89
CA GLU A 17 28.60 -14.18 16.09
C GLU A 17 27.22 -13.57 15.80
N LYS A 18 26.92 -13.42 14.49
CA LYS A 18 25.63 -12.94 14.01
C LYS A 18 24.57 -14.03 14.23
N ILE A 19 23.63 -13.78 15.13
CA ILE A 19 22.48 -14.67 15.34
C ILE A 19 21.46 -14.43 14.23
N THR A 20 21.23 -15.45 13.40
CA THR A 20 20.16 -15.45 12.41
C THR A 20 18.97 -16.20 13.00
N VAL A 21 17.92 -15.46 13.37
CA VAL A 21 16.66 -16.06 13.82
C VAL A 21 15.73 -16.17 12.62
N LEU A 22 15.21 -17.38 12.38
CA LEU A 22 14.30 -17.66 11.28
C LEU A 22 12.88 -17.85 11.83
N PHE A 23 11.94 -17.04 11.34
CA PHE A 23 10.54 -17.11 11.74
C PHE A 23 9.73 -17.73 10.62
N GLU A 24 9.07 -18.84 10.91
CA GLU A 24 8.03 -19.38 10.05
C GLU A 24 6.71 -18.66 10.34
N ILE A 25 6.22 -17.93 9.33
CA ILE A 25 4.96 -17.20 9.38
C ILE A 25 3.95 -17.95 8.50
N ASP A 26 3.04 -18.68 9.14
CA ASP A 26 1.91 -19.30 8.46
C ASP A 26 0.84 -18.25 8.05
N PRO A 27 -0.08 -18.57 7.11
CA PRO A 27 -1.09 -17.61 6.65
C PRO A 27 -1.97 -17.04 7.78
N TRP A 28 -2.27 -17.84 8.80
CA TRP A 28 -3.08 -17.43 9.94
C TRP A 28 -2.32 -16.41 10.82
N ARG A 29 -1.03 -16.64 11.09
CA ARG A 29 -0.16 -15.68 11.79
C ARG A 29 -0.02 -14.39 10.99
N LEU A 30 0.10 -14.48 9.66
CA LEU A 30 0.17 -13.30 8.81
C LEU A 30 -1.13 -12.48 8.87
N GLU A 31 -2.28 -13.13 8.83
CA GLU A 31 -3.58 -12.49 8.97
C GLU A 31 -3.70 -11.76 10.31
N LYS A 32 -3.29 -12.41 11.40
CA LYS A 32 -3.27 -11.78 12.73
C LYS A 32 -2.32 -10.58 12.79
N ILE A 33 -1.13 -10.67 12.20
CA ILE A 33 -0.20 -9.54 12.12
C ILE A 33 -0.86 -8.37 11.37
N GLU A 34 -1.54 -8.62 10.25
CA GLU A 34 -2.24 -7.58 9.49
C GLU A 34 -3.42 -6.97 10.26
N GLU A 35 -4.18 -7.79 10.99
CA GLU A 35 -5.27 -7.34 11.87
C GLU A 35 -4.74 -6.38 12.94
N PHE A 36 -3.65 -6.74 13.63
CA PHE A 36 -3.03 -5.88 14.65
C PHE A 36 -2.39 -4.62 14.07
N ARG A 37 -1.89 -4.69 12.83
CA ARG A 37 -1.19 -3.57 12.19
C ARG A 37 -2.15 -2.50 11.69
N GLU A 38 -3.37 -2.86 11.31
CA GLU A 38 -4.37 -1.95 10.71
C GLU A 38 -3.80 -1.12 9.53
N GLY A 39 -2.85 -1.69 8.78
CA GLY A 39 -2.21 -0.97 7.68
C GLY A 39 -1.17 0.09 8.07
N LYS A 40 -0.78 0.21 9.34
CA LYS A 40 0.23 1.16 9.88
C LYS A 40 1.65 0.58 9.90
N ASP A 41 2.61 1.34 10.41
CA ASP A 41 3.95 0.85 10.75
C ASP A 41 3.87 -0.18 11.89
N MET A 42 4.86 -1.07 11.97
CA MET A 42 4.94 -2.11 12.99
C MET A 42 6.21 -1.94 13.83
N TRP A 43 6.12 -2.21 15.13
CA TRP A 43 7.26 -2.20 16.05
C TRP A 43 7.41 -3.59 16.65
N LEU A 44 8.52 -4.25 16.36
CA LEU A 44 8.83 -5.59 16.85
C LEU A 44 9.76 -5.49 18.05
N ARG A 45 9.40 -6.16 19.15
CA ARG A 45 10.30 -6.39 20.28
C ARG A 45 10.64 -7.87 20.32
N MET A 46 11.93 -8.18 20.43
CA MET A 46 12.41 -9.55 20.54
C MET A 46 13.28 -9.65 21.78
N ASP A 47 12.85 -10.44 22.75
CA ASP A 47 13.60 -10.73 23.96
C ASP A 47 14.13 -12.17 23.87
N LEU A 48 15.44 -12.34 24.01
CA LEU A 48 16.11 -13.64 24.00
C LEU A 48 16.57 -13.98 25.41
N CYS A 49 16.36 -15.23 25.83
CA CYS A 49 16.96 -15.76 27.04
C CYS A 49 18.32 -16.37 26.68
N VAL A 50 19.40 -15.79 27.17
CA VAL A 50 20.77 -16.19 26.86
C VAL A 50 21.42 -16.75 28.11
N CYS A 51 22.13 -17.88 27.95
CA CYS A 51 22.95 -18.47 29.00
C CYS A 51 24.40 -18.46 28.53
N GLU A 52 25.30 -17.87 29.32
CA GLU A 52 26.73 -17.96 29.07
C GLU A 52 27.29 -19.21 29.76
N VAL A 53 28.03 -20.03 29.01
CA VAL A 53 28.73 -21.20 29.55
C VAL A 53 30.20 -20.85 29.65
N ASP A 54 30.74 -20.85 30.87
CA ASP A 54 32.15 -20.55 31.11
C ASP A 54 33.05 -21.71 30.60
N ARG A 55 34.36 -21.46 30.45
CA ARG A 55 35.36 -22.43 29.97
C ARG A 55 35.42 -23.72 30.80
N ASN A 56 34.95 -23.66 32.04
CA ASN A 56 34.88 -24.80 32.96
C ASN A 56 33.55 -25.59 32.84
N GLY A 57 32.68 -25.25 31.88
CA GLY A 57 31.37 -25.88 31.69
C GLY A 57 30.29 -25.43 32.68
N LEU A 58 30.60 -24.46 33.54
CA LEU A 58 29.62 -23.88 34.47
C LEU A 58 28.72 -22.89 33.73
N VAL A 59 27.42 -23.13 33.81
CA VAL A 59 26.38 -22.28 33.19
C VAL A 59 26.10 -21.12 34.13
N LYS A 60 26.34 -19.88 33.67
CA LYS A 60 25.90 -18.67 34.38
C LYS A 60 24.37 -18.57 34.34
N ARG A 61 23.81 -17.79 35.26
CA ARG A 61 22.36 -17.60 35.35
C ARG A 61 21.81 -17.09 33.99
N PRO A 62 20.68 -17.61 33.50
CA PRO A 62 20.05 -17.11 32.28
C PRO A 62 19.69 -15.64 32.43
N GLU A 63 20.00 -14.85 31.41
CA GLU A 63 19.66 -13.43 31.33
C GLU A 63 18.80 -13.15 30.11
N TRP A 64 17.80 -12.28 30.29
CA TRP A 64 16.96 -11.82 29.18
C TRP A 64 17.60 -10.60 28.53
N VAL A 65 17.89 -10.71 27.24
CA VAL A 65 18.49 -9.66 26.42
C VAL A 65 17.49 -9.25 25.34
N THR A 66 17.20 -7.95 25.24
CA THR A 66 16.38 -7.41 24.16
C THR A 66 17.24 -7.16 22.92
N VAL A 67 16.86 -7.77 21.80
CA VAL A 67 17.57 -7.61 20.54
C VAL A 67 17.22 -6.28 19.89
N CYS A 68 18.25 -5.46 19.68
CA CYS A 68 18.15 -4.17 19.02
C CYS A 68 18.84 -4.26 17.66
N ARG A 69 18.13 -3.88 16.58
CA ARG A 69 18.71 -3.87 15.22
C ARG A 69 19.58 -2.64 14.97
N ASN A 70 19.47 -1.61 15.80
CA ASN A 70 20.03 -0.28 15.53
C ASN A 70 20.97 0.16 16.65
N GLN A 71 22.09 0.80 16.30
CA GLN A 71 23.02 1.47 17.22
C GLN A 71 22.38 2.65 17.99
N THR A 72 21.11 2.96 17.72
CA THR A 72 20.36 4.10 18.30
C THR A 72 19.77 3.81 19.69
N GLY A 73 19.99 2.62 20.26
CA GLY A 73 19.59 2.28 21.63
C GLY A 73 18.09 2.03 21.84
N GLY A 74 17.29 1.91 20.77
CA GLY A 74 15.87 1.60 20.85
C GLY A 74 15.61 0.10 20.99
N ASN A 75 14.84 -0.30 22.01
CA ASN A 75 14.45 -1.69 22.30
C ASN A 75 13.41 -2.27 21.32
N THR A 76 13.12 -1.56 20.23
CA THR A 76 12.13 -1.97 19.23
C THR A 76 12.68 -1.82 17.83
N ILE A 77 12.38 -2.80 16.99
CA ILE A 77 12.72 -2.83 15.57
C ILE A 77 11.52 -2.26 14.81
N LYS A 78 11.68 -1.06 14.25
CA LYS A 78 10.66 -0.48 13.39
C LYS A 78 10.66 -1.18 12.03
N VAL A 79 9.49 -1.64 11.61
CA VAL A 79 9.21 -2.12 10.25
C VAL A 79 8.22 -1.14 9.62
N ALA A 80 8.72 -0.36 8.66
CA ALA A 80 7.88 0.59 7.93
C ALA A 80 6.82 -0.15 7.11
N LYS A 81 5.65 0.48 6.94
CA LYS A 81 4.58 -0.04 6.07
C LYS A 81 5.08 -0.37 4.66
N SER A 82 5.87 0.52 4.07
CA SER A 82 6.44 0.33 2.73
C SER A 82 7.34 -0.90 2.69
N ASP A 83 8.29 -1.01 3.62
CA ASP A 83 9.18 -2.16 3.72
C ASP A 83 8.42 -3.48 3.94
N TRP A 84 7.36 -3.46 4.75
CA TRP A 84 6.49 -4.61 4.95
C TRP A 84 5.85 -5.08 3.64
N VAL A 85 5.24 -4.15 2.89
CA VAL A 85 4.52 -4.47 1.64
C VAL A 85 5.46 -4.82 0.49
N GLU A 86 6.60 -4.15 0.38
CA GLU A 86 7.49 -4.26 -0.79
C GLU A 86 8.62 -5.27 -0.59
N LYS A 87 9.09 -5.49 0.64
CA LYS A 87 10.25 -6.33 0.91
C LYS A 87 9.94 -7.61 1.68
N ILE A 88 8.93 -7.59 2.56
CA ILE A 88 8.62 -8.73 3.44
C ILE A 88 7.52 -9.59 2.85
N LEU A 89 6.34 -9.02 2.55
CA LEU A 89 5.22 -9.77 1.98
C LEU A 89 5.57 -10.54 0.69
N PRO A 90 6.34 -9.98 -0.28
CA PRO A 90 6.66 -10.71 -1.50
C PRO A 90 7.55 -11.93 -1.25
N LYS A 91 8.40 -11.89 -0.22
CA LYS A 91 9.29 -13.00 0.15
C LYS A 91 8.57 -14.15 0.84
N LEU A 92 7.38 -13.89 1.39
CA LEU A 92 6.56 -14.92 2.00
C LEU A 92 5.83 -15.77 0.95
N GLU A 93 5.96 -15.45 -0.35
CA GLU A 93 5.28 -16.10 -1.49
C GLU A 93 3.74 -16.19 -1.36
N LEU A 94 3.17 -15.56 -0.34
CA LEU A 94 1.74 -15.49 -0.09
C LEU A 94 1.13 -14.45 -1.02
N ARG A 95 0.73 -14.89 -2.23
CA ARG A 95 -0.08 -14.09 -3.14
C ARG A 95 -1.42 -13.76 -2.49
N ARG A 96 -1.56 -12.53 -1.97
CA ARG A 96 -2.87 -11.93 -1.70
C ARG A 96 -3.54 -11.67 -3.05
N ILE A 97 -4.33 -12.63 -3.52
CA ILE A 97 -5.24 -12.43 -4.63
C ILE A 97 -6.42 -11.62 -4.09
N ARG A 98 -6.46 -10.32 -4.41
CA ARG A 98 -7.67 -9.51 -4.22
C ARG A 98 -8.50 -9.63 -5.49
N LEU A 99 -9.60 -10.37 -5.41
CA LEU A 99 -10.61 -10.35 -6.46
C LEU A 99 -11.33 -9.00 -6.38
N ILE A 100 -11.10 -8.14 -7.36
CA ILE A 100 -11.89 -6.91 -7.54
C ILE A 100 -12.94 -7.25 -8.59
N GLU A 101 -14.16 -7.50 -8.14
CA GLU A 101 -15.30 -7.62 -9.04
C GLU A 101 -15.69 -6.20 -9.46
N VAL A 102 -15.37 -5.85 -10.71
CA VAL A 102 -15.84 -4.61 -11.31
C VAL A 102 -17.24 -4.88 -11.86
N PRO A 103 -18.31 -4.24 -11.33
CA PRO A 103 -19.65 -4.42 -11.87
C PRO A 103 -19.66 -3.93 -13.32
N VAL A 104 -20.00 -4.83 -14.24
CA VAL A 104 -20.23 -4.49 -15.64
C VAL A 104 -21.63 -3.92 -15.72
N PHE A 105 -21.73 -2.61 -15.94
CA PHE A 105 -23.01 -1.97 -16.19
C PHE A 105 -23.42 -2.22 -17.64
N GLU A 106 -24.68 -2.62 -17.87
CA GLU A 106 -25.24 -2.62 -19.22
C GLU A 106 -25.35 -1.16 -19.67
N VAL A 107 -24.54 -0.79 -20.65
CA VAL A 107 -24.58 0.54 -21.25
C VAL A 107 -25.83 0.60 -22.13
N PRO A 108 -26.77 1.53 -21.90
CA PRO A 108 -27.90 1.71 -22.81
C PRO A 108 -27.41 1.96 -24.22
N ASP A 109 -28.10 1.42 -25.24
CA ASP A 109 -27.66 1.48 -26.65
C ASP A 109 -27.31 2.92 -27.10
N GLU A 110 -28.01 3.91 -26.53
CA GLU A 110 -27.80 5.35 -26.75
C GLU A 110 -26.37 5.82 -26.43
N PHE A 111 -25.70 5.17 -25.48
CA PHE A 111 -24.38 5.53 -24.96
C PHE A 111 -23.28 4.56 -25.41
N LYS A 112 -23.61 3.54 -26.22
CA LYS A 112 -22.66 2.53 -26.66
C LYS A 112 -21.44 3.13 -27.35
N GLU A 113 -21.67 4.03 -28.31
CA GLU A 113 -20.60 4.72 -29.05
C GLU A 113 -19.73 5.61 -28.13
N VAL A 114 -20.34 6.22 -27.10
CA VAL A 114 -19.60 7.02 -26.11
C VAL A 114 -18.70 6.12 -25.28
N SER A 115 -19.19 4.95 -24.87
CA SER A 115 -18.43 3.97 -24.08
C SER A 115 -17.23 3.43 -24.87
N GLU A 116 -17.42 3.13 -26.16
CA GLU A 116 -16.36 2.65 -27.04
C GLU A 116 -15.26 3.70 -27.21
N CYS A 117 -15.61 4.98 -27.33
CA CYS A 117 -14.63 6.06 -27.42
C CYS A 117 -13.88 6.31 -26.09
N ILE A 118 -14.53 6.12 -24.93
CA ILE A 118 -13.84 6.18 -23.63
C ILE A 118 -12.84 5.03 -23.51
N GLU A 119 -13.23 3.82 -23.90
CA GLU A 119 -12.35 2.66 -23.84
C GLU A 119 -11.19 2.78 -24.85
N GLY A 120 -11.45 3.33 -26.03
CA GLY A 120 -10.43 3.69 -27.02
C GLY A 120 -9.42 4.68 -26.46
N ALA A 121 -9.88 5.80 -25.90
CA ALA A 121 -9.03 6.79 -25.26
C ALA A 121 -8.21 6.19 -24.11
N TRP A 122 -8.81 5.30 -23.31
CA TRP A 122 -8.09 4.60 -22.25
C TRP A 122 -6.96 3.71 -22.79
N LYS A 123 -7.21 2.97 -23.89
CA LYS A 123 -6.18 2.15 -24.57
C LYS A 123 -5.05 3.01 -25.13
N SER A 124 -5.36 4.14 -25.76
CA SER A 124 -4.35 5.06 -26.30
C SER A 124 -3.52 5.71 -25.19
N TYR A 125 -4.13 6.04 -24.05
CA TYR A 125 -3.42 6.56 -22.87
C TYR A 125 -2.39 5.55 -22.33
N LEU A 126 -2.76 4.26 -22.26
CA LEU A 126 -1.85 3.21 -21.82
C LEU A 126 -0.69 2.96 -22.80
N ARG A 127 -0.87 3.28 -24.08
CA ARG A 127 0.18 3.19 -25.11
C ARG A 127 1.11 4.40 -25.16
N GLY A 128 0.69 5.52 -24.58
CA GLY A 128 1.42 6.80 -24.62
C GLY A 128 1.07 7.69 -25.81
N ASP A 129 0.03 7.34 -26.57
CA ASP A 129 -0.41 8.08 -27.76
C ASP A 129 -1.36 9.23 -27.36
N TYR A 130 -0.81 10.27 -26.72
CA TYR A 130 -1.60 11.34 -26.09
C TYR A 130 -2.42 12.17 -27.08
N ASP A 131 -1.95 12.34 -28.31
CA ASP A 131 -2.70 13.06 -29.35
C ASP A 131 -4.04 12.36 -29.65
N ASP A 132 -4.00 11.03 -29.75
CA ASP A 132 -5.18 10.21 -29.98
C ASP A 132 -6.13 10.23 -28.77
N VAL A 133 -5.58 10.25 -27.55
CA VAL A 133 -6.39 10.41 -26.32
C VAL A 133 -7.20 11.69 -26.37
N VAL A 134 -6.58 12.83 -26.71
CA VAL A 134 -7.27 14.13 -26.75
C VAL A 134 -8.34 14.16 -27.84
N ILE A 135 -8.07 13.56 -29.00
CA ILE A 135 -9.02 13.47 -30.11
C ILE A 135 -10.24 12.64 -29.69
N ASP A 136 -10.03 11.46 -29.12
CA ASP A 136 -11.13 10.57 -28.73
C ASP A 136 -11.94 11.13 -27.55
N TYR A 137 -11.28 11.81 -26.60
CA TYR A 137 -11.98 12.51 -25.52
C TYR A 137 -12.88 13.65 -26.05
N LYS A 138 -12.41 14.40 -27.05
CA LYS A 138 -13.23 15.44 -27.70
C LYS A 138 -14.44 14.84 -28.41
N LYS A 139 -14.26 13.73 -29.12
CA LYS A 139 -15.36 13.01 -29.77
C LYS A 139 -16.40 12.53 -28.74
N CYS A 140 -15.96 11.95 -27.61
CA CYS A 140 -16.84 11.56 -26.51
C CYS A 140 -17.71 12.74 -26.02
N LEU A 141 -17.09 13.88 -25.76
CA LEU A 141 -17.81 15.06 -25.24
C LEU A 141 -18.84 15.59 -26.24
N ILE A 142 -18.52 15.59 -27.53
CA ILE A 142 -19.45 16.02 -28.58
C ILE A 142 -20.65 15.06 -28.65
N MET A 143 -20.40 13.74 -28.68
CA MET A 143 -21.46 12.74 -28.74
C MET A 143 -22.35 12.77 -27.49
N LEU A 144 -21.75 12.90 -26.31
CA LEU A 144 -22.50 13.05 -25.06
C LEU A 144 -23.37 14.31 -25.08
N SER A 145 -22.82 15.43 -25.56
CA SER A 145 -23.57 16.68 -25.70
C SER A 145 -24.76 16.53 -26.66
N ASP A 146 -24.58 15.79 -27.75
CA ASP A 146 -25.65 15.53 -28.72
C ASP A 146 -26.74 14.63 -28.16
N ILE A 147 -26.39 13.58 -27.41
CA ILE A 147 -27.35 12.72 -26.71
C ILE A 147 -28.16 13.57 -25.71
N VAL A 148 -27.48 14.33 -24.84
CA VAL A 148 -28.13 15.19 -23.84
C VAL A 148 -29.07 16.21 -24.48
N ARG A 149 -28.68 16.79 -25.63
CA ARG A 149 -29.52 17.71 -26.38
C ARG A 149 -30.75 17.02 -26.98
N LYS A 150 -30.59 15.80 -27.53
CA LYS A 150 -31.69 14.98 -28.07
C LYS A 150 -32.68 14.56 -26.97
N SER A 151 -32.21 14.30 -25.75
CA SER A 151 -33.04 13.97 -24.59
C SER A 151 -33.81 15.17 -24.00
N GLY A 152 -33.75 16.34 -24.64
CA GLY A 152 -34.56 17.52 -24.27
C GLY A 152 -33.95 18.41 -23.18
N TYR A 153 -32.74 18.13 -22.72
CA TYR A 153 -32.06 18.99 -21.76
C TYR A 153 -31.59 20.27 -22.45
N LYS A 154 -32.01 21.42 -21.90
CA LYS A 154 -31.53 22.74 -22.33
C LYS A 154 -30.41 23.20 -21.42
N LYS A 155 -29.37 23.82 -21.99
CA LYS A 155 -28.28 24.45 -21.25
C LYS A 155 -28.85 25.57 -20.37
N ILE A 156 -28.80 25.41 -19.04
CA ILE A 156 -29.42 26.35 -18.06
C ILE A 156 -28.53 27.60 -17.80
N GLY A 157 -27.38 27.72 -18.48
CA GLY A 157 -26.57 28.92 -18.45
C GLY A 157 -25.10 28.62 -18.68
N GLU A 158 -24.45 29.47 -19.46
CA GLU A 158 -23.00 29.50 -19.58
C GLU A 158 -22.49 30.33 -18.40
N LYS A 159 -21.99 29.67 -17.35
CA LYS A 159 -21.24 30.39 -16.32
C LYS A 159 -19.91 30.77 -16.95
N ASP A 160 -19.76 32.03 -17.36
CA ASP A 160 -18.51 32.65 -17.82
C ASP A 160 -17.31 32.02 -17.11
N GLU A 161 -16.49 31.26 -17.85
CA GLU A 161 -15.27 30.65 -17.32
C GLU A 161 -14.30 31.71 -16.75
N GLU A 162 -14.41 32.95 -17.22
CA GLU A 162 -13.68 34.13 -16.71
C GLU A 162 -13.91 34.37 -15.21
N LYS A 163 -15.13 34.15 -14.70
CA LYS A 163 -15.42 34.35 -13.27
C LYS A 163 -14.81 33.26 -12.40
N ARG A 164 -14.51 32.07 -12.94
CA ARG A 164 -13.90 30.95 -12.19
C ARG A 164 -12.39 31.15 -12.01
N MET A 165 -11.69 31.64 -13.04
CA MET A 165 -10.27 32.02 -12.95
C MET A 165 -10.04 33.17 -11.96
N LEU A 166 -10.91 34.19 -11.95
CA LEU A 166 -10.81 35.33 -11.02
C LEU A 166 -11.10 34.94 -9.55
N ARG A 167 -11.95 33.95 -9.31
CA ARG A 167 -12.23 33.45 -7.95
C ARG A 167 -11.06 32.66 -7.36
N ASN A 168 -10.38 31.84 -8.19
CA ASN A 168 -9.21 31.09 -7.75
C ASN A 168 -7.97 31.98 -7.52
N ARG A 169 -7.76 33.06 -8.28
CA ARG A 169 -6.65 34.00 -8.00
C ARG A 169 -6.82 34.77 -6.68
N ARG A 170 -8.05 35.07 -6.26
CA ARG A 170 -8.33 35.78 -5.00
C ARG A 170 -8.17 34.91 -3.75
N SER A 171 -8.33 33.58 -3.87
CA SER A 171 -8.09 32.66 -2.75
C SER A 171 -6.60 32.43 -2.49
N TYR A 172 -5.76 32.36 -3.53
CA TYR A 172 -4.30 32.22 -3.37
C TYR A 172 -3.63 33.49 -2.80
N SER A 173 -4.11 34.68 -3.13
CA SER A 173 -3.55 35.94 -2.61
C SER A 173 -3.93 36.23 -1.15
N ARG A 174 -4.96 35.56 -0.60
CA ARG A 174 -5.31 35.66 0.83
C ARG A 174 -4.57 34.65 1.72
N SER A 175 -3.97 33.60 1.17
CA SER A 175 -3.24 32.60 1.99
C SER A 175 -1.73 32.89 2.12
N MET A 176 -1.21 33.97 1.51
CA MET A 176 0.19 34.38 1.64
C MET A 176 0.40 35.61 2.56
N ASN A 177 -0.68 36.24 3.03
CA ASN A 177 -0.63 37.39 3.95
C ASN A 177 -1.27 37.08 5.31
N GLY A 178 -1.09 35.86 5.81
CA GLY A 178 -1.48 35.45 7.17
C GLY A 178 -0.26 35.11 7.99
#